data_AF-A0A3C2APR5-F1
#
_entry.id   AF-A0A3C2APR5-F1
#
_cell.length_a   1.000
_cell.length_b   1.000
_cell.length_c   1.000
_cell.angle_alpha   90.00
_cell.angle_beta   90.00
_cell.angle_gamma   90.00
#
_symmetry.space_group_name_H-M   'P 1'
#
loop_
_entity.id
_entity.type
_entity.pdbx_description
1 polymer ?
#
loop_
_entity_poly.entity_id
_entity_poly.type
_entity_poly.pdbx_seq_one_letter_code
_entity_poly.pdbx_strand_id
1 'polypeptide(L)'
;MRTGKLTIASLSELLGSGDLKVSEASFDKIETSFKFLNDRVNRTGETIYGVNTGFGSLSEIRIDHDGLEALQSNLILSHACGTGKRVPNNIVRAMLCLKVENMLYGNSGVHKDTVVRLVDHFNHDVLPVIYTQGSLGASGDLAPLAHLCLPLIGEGNVVFKGKETTAKEAMAELGWEPLQLKMKEGLALLNGTQFMSAYGAYCVFHAERLGFLADLIGAIALDAYGGLTAPFDGSVHDVRPHPGQISSAFRLRRLLTDSPLANKKKQHIQDPYSF
;
A
#
# COMPACT_ATOMS: atom_id res chain seq x y z
N MET A 1 -7.33 4.89 13.40
CA MET A 1 -7.76 3.86 12.45
C MET A 1 -8.69 2.90 13.18
N ARG A 2 -9.56 2.18 12.47
CA ARG A 2 -10.43 1.16 13.09
C ARG A 2 -9.56 0.16 13.88
N THR A 3 -10.07 -0.29 15.03
CA THR A 3 -9.45 -1.36 15.82
C THR A 3 -9.59 -2.69 15.10
N GLY A 4 -8.61 -3.08 14.29
CA GLY A 4 -8.61 -4.33 13.52
C GLY A 4 -7.49 -4.37 12.47
N LYS A 5 -7.24 -5.55 11.88
CA LYS A 5 -6.29 -5.67 10.76
C LYS A 5 -6.86 -4.96 9.54
N LEU A 6 -6.05 -4.16 8.85
CA LEU A 6 -6.43 -3.54 7.58
C LEU A 6 -6.72 -4.63 6.51
N THR A 7 -7.92 -4.59 5.96
CA THR A 7 -8.35 -5.43 4.81
C THR A 7 -8.28 -4.63 3.51
N ILE A 8 -8.28 -5.32 2.36
CA ILE A 8 -8.31 -4.67 1.03
C ILE A 8 -9.53 -3.75 0.89
N ALA A 9 -10.71 -4.20 1.35
CA ALA A 9 -11.92 -3.38 1.36
C ALA A 9 -11.75 -2.11 2.21
N SER A 10 -11.24 -2.23 3.44
CA SER A 10 -11.03 -1.07 4.30
C SER A 10 -9.93 -0.13 3.78
N LEU A 11 -8.90 -0.64 3.09
CA LEU A 11 -7.91 0.18 2.41
C LEU A 11 -8.58 0.98 1.28
N SER A 12 -9.44 0.35 0.48
CA SER A 12 -10.20 1.04 -0.57
C SER A 12 -11.10 2.14 0.00
N GLU A 13 -11.80 1.86 1.12
CA GLU A 13 -12.59 2.86 1.85
C GLU A 13 -11.73 4.05 2.31
N LEU A 14 -10.57 3.80 2.93
CA LEU A 14 -9.65 4.86 3.39
C LEU A 14 -9.08 5.68 2.24
N LEU A 15 -8.79 5.04 1.11
CA LEU A 15 -8.31 5.72 -0.08
C LEU A 15 -9.38 6.64 -0.69
N GLY A 16 -10.66 6.31 -0.52
CA GLY A 16 -11.78 7.15 -0.95
C GLY A 16 -12.23 8.20 0.06
N SER A 17 -12.01 8.00 1.37
CA SER A 17 -12.49 8.91 2.43
C SER A 17 -11.69 10.19 2.59
N GLY A 18 -10.45 10.24 2.08
CA GLY A 18 -9.60 11.44 2.12
C GLY A 18 -8.85 11.67 3.45
N ASP A 19 -9.30 11.11 4.56
CA ASP A 19 -8.80 11.43 5.92
C ASP A 19 -8.30 10.19 6.68
N LEU A 20 -7.04 10.23 7.12
CA LEU A 20 -6.40 9.29 8.04
C LEU A 20 -6.32 9.91 9.43
N LYS A 21 -6.90 9.20 10.41
CA LYS A 21 -6.75 9.50 11.84
C LYS A 21 -6.07 8.36 12.55
N VAL A 22 -5.12 8.67 13.41
CA VAL A 22 -4.40 7.72 14.27
C VAL A 22 -4.95 7.82 15.69
N SER A 23 -5.17 6.68 16.34
CA SER A 23 -5.67 6.63 17.72
C SER A 23 -4.56 6.90 18.73
N GLU A 24 -4.89 7.51 19.87
CA GLU A 24 -3.96 7.73 20.99
C GLU A 24 -3.24 6.43 21.40
N ALA A 25 -3.97 5.33 21.54
CA ALA A 25 -3.40 4.02 21.86
C ALA A 25 -2.33 3.52 20.85
N SER A 26 -2.35 3.99 19.60
CA SER A 26 -1.28 3.70 18.63
C SER A 26 -0.07 4.58 18.85
N PHE A 27 -0.28 5.87 19.18
CA PHE A 27 0.81 6.77 19.54
C PHE A 27 1.52 6.31 20.82
N ASP A 28 0.80 5.78 21.82
CA ASP A 28 1.39 5.22 23.04
C ASP A 28 2.36 4.06 22.72
N LYS A 29 1.99 3.19 21.78
CA LYS A 29 2.86 2.09 21.32
C LYS A 29 4.10 2.61 20.60
N ILE A 30 3.93 3.59 19.71
CA ILE A 30 5.02 4.23 18.97
C ILE A 30 6.01 4.87 19.96
N GLU A 31 5.50 5.64 20.92
CA GLU A 31 6.33 6.30 21.93
C GLU A 31 7.04 5.31 22.84
N THR A 32 6.37 4.22 23.24
CA THR A 32 6.98 3.12 24.01
C THR A 32 8.14 2.49 23.24
N SER A 33 7.95 2.19 21.95
CA SER A 33 8.98 1.65 21.05
C SER A 33 10.19 2.57 20.93
N PHE A 34 9.92 3.87 20.73
CA PHE A 34 10.94 4.89 20.59
C PHE A 34 11.77 5.05 21.87
N LYS A 35 11.11 5.15 23.05
CA LYS A 35 11.79 5.24 24.35
C LYS A 35 12.64 4.01 24.62
N PHE A 36 12.12 2.82 24.37
CA PHE A 36 12.86 1.57 24.53
C PHE A 36 14.17 1.56 23.71
N LEU A 37 14.11 1.96 22.44
CA LEU A 37 15.29 1.99 21.57
C LEU A 37 16.33 3.00 22.07
N ASN A 38 15.90 4.22 22.39
CA ASN A 38 16.79 5.27 22.90
C ASN A 38 17.44 4.87 24.23
N ASP A 39 16.64 4.37 25.18
CA ASP A 39 17.14 3.91 26.48
C ASP A 39 18.15 2.78 26.34
N ARG A 40 17.90 1.83 25.43
CA ARG A 40 18.82 0.72 25.19
C ARG A 40 20.17 1.22 24.68
N VAL A 41 20.18 2.05 23.64
CA VAL A 41 21.42 2.56 23.04
C VAL A 41 22.21 3.41 24.04
N ASN A 42 21.51 4.28 24.78
CA ASN A 42 22.15 5.18 25.75
C ASN A 42 22.72 4.44 26.97
N ARG A 43 22.09 3.35 27.42
CA ARG A 43 22.54 2.61 28.61
C ARG A 43 23.61 1.57 28.34
N THR A 44 23.50 0.83 27.23
CA THR A 44 24.38 -0.33 26.99
C THR A 44 25.60 0.03 26.16
N GLY A 45 25.55 1.13 25.40
CA GLY A 45 26.56 1.45 24.40
C GLY A 45 26.68 0.38 23.30
N GLU A 46 25.70 -0.53 23.22
CA GLU A 46 25.64 -1.67 22.29
C GLU A 46 25.62 -1.17 20.85
N THR A 47 26.37 -1.85 19.98
CA THR A 47 26.35 -1.60 18.55
C THR A 47 25.13 -2.31 17.94
N ILE A 48 24.20 -1.55 17.40
CA ILE A 48 22.94 -2.04 16.84
C ILE A 48 22.84 -1.61 15.37
N TYR A 49 22.60 -2.59 14.49
CA TYR A 49 22.55 -2.37 13.04
C TYR A 49 21.55 -1.29 12.63
N GLY A 50 22.02 -0.30 11.87
CA GLY A 50 21.22 0.81 11.34
C GLY A 50 20.69 1.77 12.39
N VAL A 51 21.16 1.63 13.64
CA VAL A 51 20.86 2.51 14.77
C VAL A 51 22.09 3.36 15.05
N ASN A 52 23.25 2.72 15.27
CA ASN A 52 24.55 3.38 15.43
C ASN A 52 25.66 2.73 14.57
N THR A 53 25.28 2.07 13.47
CA THR A 53 26.19 1.55 12.45
C THR A 53 25.86 2.10 11.07
N GLY A 54 26.76 1.92 10.11
CA GLY A 54 26.44 2.02 8.69
C GLY A 54 25.45 0.95 8.19
N PHE A 55 25.16 0.97 6.89
CA PHE A 55 24.20 0.08 6.22
C PHE A 55 24.87 -0.80 5.18
N GLY A 56 24.29 -1.97 4.89
CA GLY A 56 24.82 -2.89 3.87
C GLY A 56 26.25 -3.32 4.18
N SER A 57 27.18 -3.11 3.25
CA SER A 57 28.61 -3.45 3.44
C SER A 57 29.28 -2.67 4.57
N LEU A 58 28.68 -1.59 5.06
CA LEU A 58 29.18 -0.77 6.18
C LEU A 58 28.51 -1.13 7.51
N SER A 59 27.81 -2.27 7.60
CA SER A 59 27.07 -2.72 8.79
C SER A 59 27.95 -2.88 10.04
N GLU A 60 29.26 -3.06 9.86
CA GLU A 60 30.23 -3.26 10.95
C GLU A 60 30.88 -1.95 11.43
N ILE A 61 30.67 -0.84 10.73
CA ILE A 61 31.26 0.45 11.09
C ILE A 61 30.33 1.19 12.03
N ARG A 62 30.79 1.44 13.27
CA ARG A 62 30.09 2.25 14.26
C ARG A 62 30.18 3.73 13.90
N ILE A 63 29.08 4.46 14.10
CA ILE A 63 28.96 5.89 13.84
C ILE A 63 28.78 6.61 15.17
N ASP A 64 29.53 7.70 15.36
CA ASP A 64 29.43 8.55 16.55
C ASP A 64 28.10 9.31 16.59
N HIS A 65 27.67 9.67 17.79
CA HIS A 65 26.36 10.27 18.04
C HIS A 65 26.10 11.51 17.17
N ASP A 66 27.11 12.36 16.98
CA ASP A 66 27.00 13.60 16.19
C ASP A 66 26.75 13.34 14.69
N GLY A 67 27.11 12.16 14.19
CA GLY A 67 26.91 11.76 12.80
C GLY A 67 25.58 11.05 12.52
N LEU A 68 24.80 10.69 13.57
CA LEU A 68 23.65 9.80 13.40
C LEU A 68 22.48 10.42 12.65
N GLU A 69 22.21 11.70 12.85
CA GLU A 69 21.15 12.42 12.13
C GLU A 69 21.48 12.56 10.64
N ALA A 70 22.71 13.00 10.33
CA ALA A 70 23.20 13.08 8.97
C ALA A 70 23.19 11.71 8.28
N LEU A 71 23.55 10.64 8.99
CA LEU A 71 23.48 9.27 8.51
C LEU A 71 22.07 8.87 8.06
N GLN A 72 21.02 9.23 8.81
CA GLN A 72 19.65 8.88 8.44
C GLN A 72 19.20 9.61 7.16
N SER A 73 19.48 10.90 7.06
CA SER A 73 19.12 11.69 5.89
C SER A 73 19.91 11.25 4.65
N ASN A 74 21.20 10.96 4.80
CA ASN A 74 22.05 10.42 3.74
C ASN A 74 21.59 9.04 3.28
N LEU A 75 21.05 8.22 4.18
CA LEU A 75 20.45 6.94 3.80
C LEU A 75 19.29 7.14 2.83
N ILE A 76 18.36 8.06 3.14
CA ILE A 76 17.24 8.39 2.23
C ILE A 76 17.77 8.89 0.88
N LEU A 77 18.68 9.87 0.91
CA LEU A 77 19.23 10.49 -0.30
C LEU A 77 19.94 9.47 -1.21
N SER A 78 20.81 8.63 -0.63
CA SER A 78 21.59 7.64 -1.38
C SER A 78 20.73 6.53 -1.99
N HIS A 79 19.60 6.19 -1.36
CA HIS A 79 18.71 5.12 -1.81
C HIS A 79 17.60 5.63 -2.72
N ALA A 80 17.41 6.94 -2.89
CA ALA A 80 16.47 7.52 -3.83
C ALA A 80 16.94 7.40 -5.30
N CYS A 81 17.32 6.19 -5.71
CA CYS A 81 17.86 5.84 -7.02
C CYS A 81 16.83 5.20 -7.96
N GLY A 82 15.53 5.30 -7.62
CA GLY A 82 14.44 4.82 -8.49
C GLY A 82 14.39 5.55 -9.84
N THR A 83 13.98 4.83 -10.89
CA THR A 83 13.94 5.32 -12.28
C THR A 83 12.70 4.83 -13.03
N GLY A 84 12.55 5.25 -14.29
CA GLY A 84 11.45 4.85 -15.16
C GLY A 84 10.25 5.79 -15.06
N LYS A 85 9.04 5.26 -15.27
CA LYS A 85 7.82 6.07 -15.26
C LYS A 85 7.46 6.49 -13.84
N ARG A 86 6.75 7.61 -13.73
CA ARG A 86 6.15 8.05 -12.46
C ARG A 86 5.07 7.07 -12.03
N VAL A 87 5.07 6.71 -10.75
CA VAL A 87 4.05 5.89 -10.10
C VAL A 87 2.73 6.67 -10.06
N PRO A 88 1.59 6.04 -10.38
CA PRO A 88 0.29 6.69 -10.28
C PRO A 88 -0.03 7.20 -8.87
N ASN A 89 -0.64 8.39 -8.77
CA ASN A 89 -0.97 9.06 -7.49
C ASN A 89 -1.77 8.17 -6.53
N ASN A 90 -2.71 7.39 -7.03
CA ASN A 90 -3.52 6.48 -6.21
C ASN A 90 -2.67 5.37 -5.56
N ILE A 91 -1.60 4.91 -6.23
CA ILE A 91 -0.66 3.94 -5.66
C ILE A 91 0.23 4.62 -4.62
N VAL A 92 0.74 5.84 -4.88
CA VAL A 92 1.52 6.61 -3.89
C VAL A 92 0.71 6.87 -2.63
N ARG A 93 -0.58 7.21 -2.78
CA ARG A 93 -1.52 7.41 -1.66
C ARG A 93 -1.71 6.13 -0.85
N ALA A 94 -1.80 4.97 -1.51
CA ALA A 94 -1.82 3.66 -0.84
C ALA A 94 -0.50 3.35 -0.13
N MET A 95 0.65 3.70 -0.70
CA MET A 95 1.95 3.54 -0.05
C MET A 95 2.05 4.34 1.24
N LEU A 96 1.59 5.60 1.25
CA LEU A 96 1.52 6.43 2.47
C LEU A 96 0.66 5.76 3.54
N CYS A 97 -0.56 5.35 3.20
CA CYS A 97 -1.47 4.68 4.13
C CYS A 97 -0.85 3.41 4.73
N LEU A 98 -0.25 2.56 3.88
CA LEU A 98 0.38 1.30 4.32
C LEU A 98 1.67 1.54 5.13
N LYS A 99 2.38 2.64 4.89
CA LYS A 99 3.55 3.03 5.68
C LYS A 99 3.12 3.46 7.08
N VAL A 100 2.09 4.28 7.19
CA VAL A 100 1.49 4.66 8.49
C VAL A 100 1.01 3.41 9.21
N GLU A 101 0.20 2.55 8.57
CA GLU A 101 -0.32 1.30 9.17
C GLU A 101 0.82 0.42 9.74
N ASN A 102 1.92 0.28 8.99
CA ASN A 102 3.08 -0.49 9.45
C ASN A 102 3.71 0.11 10.73
N MET A 103 3.79 1.43 10.83
CA MET A 103 4.35 2.10 12.01
C MET A 103 3.43 2.01 13.24
N LEU A 104 2.10 1.89 13.04
CA LEU A 104 1.14 1.79 14.14
C LEU A 104 1.28 0.50 14.97
N TYR A 105 1.99 -0.51 14.47
CA TYR A 105 2.31 -1.70 15.26
C TYR A 105 3.28 -1.41 16.42
N GLY A 106 4.00 -0.28 16.40
CA GLY A 106 4.88 0.13 17.50
C GLY A 106 6.17 -0.69 17.62
N ASN A 107 6.68 -1.22 16.51
CA ASN A 107 7.92 -2.01 16.49
C ASN A 107 9.06 -1.34 15.69
N SER A 108 8.80 -0.15 15.14
CA SER A 108 9.74 0.55 14.26
C SER A 108 10.71 1.46 15.01
N GLY A 109 10.42 1.85 16.25
CA GLY A 109 11.27 2.75 17.04
C GLY A 109 11.38 4.16 16.44
N VAL A 110 10.34 4.63 15.75
CA VAL A 110 10.26 5.97 15.16
C VAL A 110 9.65 6.96 16.14
N HIS A 111 10.00 8.25 16.00
CA HIS A 111 9.37 9.32 16.74
C HIS A 111 7.93 9.55 16.24
N LYS A 112 7.06 10.06 17.11
CA LYS A 112 5.65 10.31 16.75
C LYS A 112 5.50 11.32 15.61
N ASP A 113 6.39 12.32 15.54
CA ASP A 113 6.32 13.39 14.54
C ASP A 113 6.51 12.86 13.12
N THR A 114 7.31 11.80 12.95
CA THR A 114 7.47 11.10 11.67
C THR A 114 6.15 10.49 11.19
N VAL A 115 5.41 9.87 12.10
CA VAL A 115 4.09 9.28 11.80
C VAL A 115 3.07 10.38 11.51
N VAL A 116 3.09 11.46 12.29
CA VAL A 116 2.21 12.63 12.07
C VAL A 116 2.46 13.23 10.69
N ARG A 117 3.70 13.45 10.28
CA ARG A 117 3.99 14.02 8.96
C ARG A 117 3.57 13.10 7.81
N LEU A 118 3.73 11.78 7.95
CA LEU A 118 3.22 10.83 6.94
C LEU A 118 1.69 10.89 6.81
N VAL A 119 0.98 11.04 7.93
CA VAL A 119 -0.47 11.27 7.95
C VAL A 119 -0.83 12.61 7.29
N ASP A 120 -0.08 13.67 7.59
CA ASP A 120 -0.29 14.99 7.00
C ASP A 120 -0.12 14.96 5.47
N HIS A 121 0.90 14.26 4.96
CA HIS A 121 1.10 14.05 3.53
C HIS A 121 -0.10 13.37 2.86
N PHE A 122 -0.68 12.37 3.51
CA PHE A 122 -1.88 11.70 3.00
C PHE A 122 -3.12 12.60 3.05
N ASN A 123 -3.32 13.32 4.17
CA ASN A 123 -4.52 14.13 4.40
C ASN A 123 -4.54 15.41 3.56
N HIS A 124 -3.37 15.96 3.21
CA HIS A 124 -3.25 17.15 2.37
C HIS A 124 -2.99 16.82 0.88
N ASP A 125 -3.05 15.54 0.51
CA ASP A 125 -2.70 15.04 -0.83
C ASP A 125 -1.37 15.60 -1.35
N VAL A 126 -0.36 15.65 -0.46
CA VAL A 126 1.03 15.96 -0.80
C VAL A 126 1.72 14.66 -1.17
N LEU A 127 1.64 14.28 -2.44
CA LEU A 127 2.01 12.94 -2.89
C LEU A 127 3.45 12.92 -3.43
N PRO A 128 4.40 12.21 -2.79
CA PRO A 128 5.77 12.12 -3.29
C PRO A 128 5.86 11.62 -4.74
N VAL A 129 6.78 12.17 -5.52
CA VAL A 129 7.09 11.67 -6.87
C VAL A 129 7.97 10.43 -6.73
N ILE A 130 7.41 9.28 -7.11
CA ILE A 130 8.06 7.97 -7.02
C ILE A 130 8.14 7.36 -8.42
N TYR A 131 9.15 6.53 -8.66
CA TYR A 131 9.36 5.88 -9.95
C TYR A 131 9.14 4.37 -9.91
N THR A 132 8.76 3.80 -11.05
CA THR A 132 8.30 2.40 -11.16
C THR A 132 9.42 1.35 -11.07
N GLN A 133 10.69 1.72 -11.25
CA GLN A 133 11.84 0.80 -11.27
C GLN A 133 12.84 1.14 -10.16
N GLY A 134 13.54 0.13 -9.65
CA GLY A 134 14.59 0.26 -8.64
C GLY A 134 14.41 -0.67 -7.44
N SER A 135 13.18 -1.09 -7.12
CA SER A 135 12.95 -2.14 -6.11
C SER A 135 13.26 -3.53 -6.69
N LEU A 136 13.94 -4.37 -5.90
CA LEU A 136 14.12 -5.80 -6.17
C LEU A 136 13.10 -6.67 -5.43
N GLY A 137 12.33 -6.08 -4.51
CA GLY A 137 11.31 -6.78 -3.73
C GLY A 137 11.79 -7.90 -2.79
N ALA A 138 13.11 -8.05 -2.58
CA ALA A 138 13.67 -9.15 -1.78
C ALA A 138 13.80 -8.82 -0.28
N SER A 139 14.34 -7.65 0.07
CA SER A 139 14.57 -7.21 1.46
C SER A 139 13.81 -5.92 1.83
N GLY A 140 12.99 -5.43 0.91
CA GLY A 140 12.22 -4.20 1.05
C GLY A 140 12.21 -3.39 -0.24
N ASP A 141 11.25 -2.48 -0.32
CA ASP A 141 11.04 -1.57 -1.43
C ASP A 141 11.89 -0.31 -1.29
N LEU A 142 13.20 -0.48 -1.05
CA LEU A 142 14.10 0.58 -0.58
C LEU A 142 14.08 1.83 -1.48
N ALA A 143 14.28 1.67 -2.79
CA ALA A 143 14.35 2.81 -3.71
C ALA A 143 13.04 3.61 -3.82
N PRO A 144 11.87 2.98 -4.06
CA PRO A 144 10.61 3.73 -4.08
C PRO A 144 10.21 4.26 -2.69
N LEU A 145 10.59 3.59 -1.60
CA LEU A 145 10.36 4.11 -0.24
C LEU A 145 11.29 5.27 0.12
N ALA A 146 12.51 5.30 -0.41
CA ALA A 146 13.38 6.47 -0.30
C ALA A 146 12.75 7.68 -1.00
N HIS A 147 12.27 7.51 -2.24
CA HIS A 147 11.51 8.55 -2.94
C HIS A 147 10.22 8.97 -2.21
N LEU A 148 9.51 8.03 -1.58
CA LEU A 148 8.36 8.32 -0.71
C LEU A 148 8.74 9.26 0.46
N CYS A 149 9.96 9.11 0.99
CA CYS A 149 10.37 9.76 2.23
C CYS A 149 11.23 11.02 2.02
N LEU A 150 11.78 11.25 0.82
CA LEU A 150 12.52 12.48 0.49
C LEU A 150 11.77 13.76 0.92
N PRO A 151 10.45 13.90 0.63
CA PRO A 151 9.74 15.10 1.02
C PRO A 151 9.66 15.32 2.52
N LEU A 152 9.78 14.29 3.36
CA LEU A 152 9.74 14.43 4.81
C LEU A 152 10.91 15.27 5.35
N ILE A 153 12.05 15.23 4.66
CA ILE A 153 13.27 15.98 4.99
C ILE A 153 13.45 17.23 4.09
N GLY A 154 12.40 17.64 3.37
CA GLY A 154 12.41 18.82 2.51
C GLY A 154 13.05 18.61 1.14
N GLU A 155 13.29 17.36 0.75
CA GLU A 155 13.97 17.00 -0.49
C GLU A 155 13.03 16.37 -1.52
N GLY A 156 13.45 16.35 -2.78
CA GLY A 156 12.69 15.72 -3.87
C GLY A 156 11.44 16.50 -4.29
N ASN A 157 10.62 15.84 -5.11
CA ASN A 157 9.41 16.41 -5.70
C ASN A 157 8.14 15.76 -5.13
N VAL A 158 7.07 16.53 -5.14
CA VAL A 158 5.71 16.08 -4.79
C VAL A 158 4.73 16.54 -5.86
N VAL A 159 3.62 15.81 -5.99
CA VAL A 159 2.40 16.35 -6.59
C VAL A 159 1.59 16.99 -5.47
N PHE A 160 1.37 18.30 -5.59
CA PHE A 160 0.57 19.09 -4.67
C PHE A 160 -0.41 19.96 -5.47
N LYS A 161 -1.69 19.98 -5.05
CA LYS A 161 -2.78 20.68 -5.77
C LYS A 161 -2.84 20.34 -7.27
N GLY A 162 -2.58 19.07 -7.59
CA GLY A 162 -2.62 18.55 -8.96
C GLY A 162 -1.41 18.89 -9.85
N LYS A 163 -0.37 19.54 -9.31
CA LYS A 163 0.84 19.90 -10.06
C LYS A 163 2.09 19.33 -9.38
N GLU A 164 3.09 18.98 -10.17
CA GLU A 164 4.41 18.64 -9.65
C GLU A 164 5.15 19.91 -9.22
N THR A 165 5.74 19.89 -8.04
CA THR A 165 6.49 20.98 -7.40
C THR A 165 7.56 20.37 -6.50
N THR A 166 8.52 21.18 -6.05
CA THR A 166 9.51 20.70 -5.07
C THR A 166 8.85 20.50 -3.69
N ALA A 167 9.35 19.57 -2.90
CA ALA A 167 8.87 19.37 -1.52
C ALA A 167 8.98 20.67 -0.70
N LYS A 168 10.08 21.42 -0.90
CA LYS A 168 10.33 22.70 -0.23
C LYS A 168 9.24 23.76 -0.51
N GLU A 169 8.81 23.89 -1.76
CA GLU A 169 7.74 24.83 -2.13
C GLU A 169 6.40 24.43 -1.50
N ALA A 170 6.04 23.14 -1.59
CA ALA A 170 4.80 22.63 -0.98
C ALA A 170 4.80 22.80 0.55
N MET A 171 5.95 22.53 1.20
CA MET A 171 6.14 22.72 2.63
C MET A 171 5.99 24.19 3.05
N ALA A 172 6.61 25.11 2.32
CA ALA A 172 6.51 26.53 2.60
C ALA A 172 5.05 27.02 2.54
N GLU A 173 4.28 26.52 1.57
CA GLU A 173 2.86 26.85 1.44
C GLU A 173 2.00 26.28 2.59
N LEU A 174 2.38 25.11 3.12
CA LEU A 174 1.69 24.45 4.24
C LEU A 174 2.20 24.88 5.62
N GLY A 175 3.23 25.72 5.70
CA GLY A 175 3.88 26.11 6.95
C GLY A 175 4.60 24.94 7.64
N TRP A 176 5.11 24.00 6.85
CA TRP A 176 5.78 22.80 7.34
C TRP A 176 7.29 22.97 7.35
N GLU A 177 7.91 22.62 8.47
CA GLU A 177 9.35 22.48 8.54
C GLU A 177 9.79 21.05 8.12
N PRO A 178 11.00 20.88 7.56
CA PRO A 178 11.63 19.58 7.35
C PRO A 178 11.79 18.81 8.66
N LEU A 179 11.59 17.50 8.62
CA LEU A 179 11.83 16.65 9.79
C LEU A 179 13.32 16.47 10.05
N GLN A 180 13.70 16.60 11.32
CA GLN A 180 14.99 16.17 11.84
C GLN A 180 14.91 14.71 12.27
N LEU A 181 15.39 13.81 11.40
CA LEU A 181 15.32 12.38 11.63
C LEU A 181 16.15 11.97 12.85
N LYS A 182 15.52 11.22 13.74
CA LYS A 182 16.16 10.62 14.91
C LYS A 182 16.79 9.28 14.54
N MET A 183 17.53 8.74 15.50
CA MET A 183 18.21 7.45 15.38
C MET A 183 17.28 6.37 14.82
N LYS A 184 17.76 5.56 13.86
CA LYS A 184 17.04 4.48 13.16
C LYS A 184 15.89 4.93 12.23
N GLU A 185 15.46 6.19 12.24
CA GLU A 185 14.26 6.59 11.48
C GLU A 185 14.44 6.46 9.97
N GLY A 186 15.62 6.74 9.42
CA GLY A 186 15.89 6.55 7.99
C GLY A 186 15.70 5.08 7.57
N LEU A 187 16.21 4.14 8.38
CA LEU A 187 16.03 2.72 8.12
C LEU A 187 14.57 2.28 8.28
N ALA A 188 13.88 2.76 9.31
CA ALA A 188 12.48 2.45 9.54
C ALA A 188 11.56 2.96 8.42
N LEU A 189 11.91 4.12 7.83
CA LEU A 189 11.20 4.70 6.70
C LEU A 189 11.41 3.90 5.42
N LEU A 190 12.63 3.48 5.12
CA LEU A 190 12.97 2.76 3.89
C LEU A 190 12.63 1.27 3.92
N ASN A 191 12.63 0.64 5.10
CA ASN A 191 12.29 -0.78 5.20
C ASN A 191 10.78 -1.02 5.07
N GLY A 192 10.42 -2.10 4.39
CA GLY A 192 9.04 -2.56 4.22
C GLY A 192 8.69 -2.83 2.77
N THR A 193 7.46 -3.31 2.55
CA THR A 193 6.97 -3.78 1.26
C THR A 193 5.82 -2.92 0.71
N GLN A 194 5.71 -1.66 1.14
CA GLN A 194 4.51 -0.87 0.85
C GLN A 194 4.31 -0.58 -0.63
N PHE A 195 5.38 -0.54 -1.44
CA PHE A 195 5.25 -0.32 -2.89
C PHE A 195 4.62 -1.55 -3.56
N MET A 196 5.17 -2.75 -3.33
CA MET A 196 4.58 -3.97 -3.87
C MET A 196 3.22 -4.29 -3.26
N SER A 197 3.02 -4.00 -1.97
CA SER A 197 1.73 -4.21 -1.30
C SER A 197 0.64 -3.26 -1.82
N ALA A 198 0.99 -2.01 -2.13
CA ALA A 198 0.06 -1.06 -2.76
C ALA A 198 -0.37 -1.55 -4.15
N TYR A 199 0.58 -1.97 -4.99
CA TYR A 199 0.25 -2.58 -6.30
C TYR A 199 -0.55 -3.88 -6.15
N GLY A 200 -0.17 -4.75 -5.20
CA GLY A 200 -0.88 -6.00 -4.94
C GLY A 200 -2.34 -5.76 -4.54
N ALA A 201 -2.58 -4.84 -3.61
CA ALA A 201 -3.93 -4.47 -3.20
C ALA A 201 -4.72 -3.85 -4.37
N TYR A 202 -4.09 -2.98 -5.17
CA TYR A 202 -4.70 -2.42 -6.37
C TYR A 202 -5.09 -3.51 -7.38
N CYS A 203 -4.19 -4.44 -7.68
CA CYS A 203 -4.45 -5.55 -8.60
C CYS A 203 -5.60 -6.43 -8.10
N VAL A 204 -5.66 -6.77 -6.81
CA VAL A 204 -6.76 -7.58 -6.25
C VAL A 204 -8.09 -6.84 -6.36
N PHE A 205 -8.16 -5.57 -5.97
CA PHE A 205 -9.37 -4.76 -6.10
C PHE A 205 -9.88 -4.70 -7.55
N HIS A 206 -8.99 -4.52 -8.50
CA HIS A 206 -9.34 -4.50 -9.92
C HIS A 206 -9.73 -5.89 -10.45
N ALA A 207 -9.05 -6.95 -10.02
CA ALA A 207 -9.38 -8.32 -10.40
C ALA A 207 -10.77 -8.75 -9.90
N GLU A 208 -11.15 -8.39 -8.67
CA GLU A 208 -12.50 -8.68 -8.14
C GLU A 208 -13.59 -7.97 -8.96
N ARG A 209 -13.36 -6.70 -9.32
CA ARG A 209 -14.28 -5.94 -10.20
C ARG A 209 -14.36 -6.56 -11.59
N LEU A 210 -13.23 -6.93 -12.18
CA LEU A 210 -13.18 -7.57 -13.49
C LEU A 210 -13.87 -8.94 -13.47
N GLY A 211 -13.70 -9.72 -12.40
CA GLY A 211 -14.40 -11.01 -12.24
C GLY A 211 -15.92 -10.84 -12.23
N PHE A 212 -16.44 -9.86 -11.47
CA PHE A 212 -17.87 -9.55 -11.51
C PHE A 212 -18.35 -9.09 -12.90
N LEU A 213 -17.59 -8.21 -13.56
CA LEU A 213 -17.93 -7.76 -14.91
C LEU A 213 -17.89 -8.89 -15.94
N ALA A 214 -16.96 -9.83 -15.80
CA ALA A 214 -16.89 -11.02 -16.64
C ALA A 214 -18.14 -11.89 -16.47
N ASP A 215 -18.61 -12.13 -15.25
CA ASP A 215 -19.86 -12.84 -15.00
C ASP A 215 -21.07 -12.12 -15.63
N LEU A 216 -21.11 -10.79 -15.50
CA LEU A 216 -22.19 -9.96 -16.07
C LEU A 216 -22.21 -9.99 -17.60
N ILE A 217 -21.06 -9.76 -18.22
CA ILE A 217 -20.91 -9.80 -19.68
C ILE A 217 -21.17 -11.22 -20.20
N GLY A 218 -20.70 -12.24 -19.48
CA GLY A 218 -20.94 -13.64 -19.78
C GLY A 218 -22.43 -13.99 -19.74
N ALA A 219 -23.16 -13.52 -18.74
CA ALA A 219 -24.62 -13.67 -18.68
C ALA A 219 -25.32 -13.02 -19.88
N ILE A 220 -24.95 -11.78 -20.23
CA ILE A 220 -25.52 -11.08 -21.40
C ILE A 220 -25.22 -11.84 -22.70
N ALA A 221 -23.99 -12.32 -22.86
CA ALA A 221 -23.57 -13.07 -24.04
C ALA A 221 -24.31 -14.40 -24.15
N LEU A 222 -24.42 -15.15 -23.04
CA LEU A 222 -25.17 -16.39 -22.98
C LEU A 222 -26.65 -16.17 -23.36
N ASP A 223 -27.25 -15.10 -22.84
CA ASP A 223 -28.66 -14.79 -23.09
C ASP A 223 -28.91 -14.42 -24.56
N ALA A 224 -28.05 -13.56 -25.13
CA ALA A 224 -28.11 -13.15 -26.52
C ALA A 224 -27.83 -14.31 -27.49
N TYR A 225 -26.92 -15.21 -27.14
CA TYR A 225 -26.67 -16.46 -27.87
C TYR A 225 -27.85 -17.43 -27.76
N GLY A 226 -28.64 -17.30 -26.70
CA GLY A 226 -29.72 -18.22 -26.36
C GLY A 226 -29.20 -19.54 -25.81
N GLY A 227 -28.13 -19.52 -25.02
CA GLY A 227 -27.53 -20.69 -24.39
C GLY A 227 -28.36 -21.31 -23.27
N LEU A 228 -27.91 -22.46 -22.80
CA LEU A 228 -28.51 -23.29 -21.75
C LEU A 228 -28.14 -22.75 -20.36
N THR A 229 -29.12 -22.67 -19.47
CA THR A 229 -28.89 -22.29 -18.07
C THR A 229 -28.61 -23.49 -17.16
N ALA A 230 -28.91 -24.70 -17.61
CA ALA A 230 -28.72 -25.95 -16.85
C ALA A 230 -27.27 -26.18 -16.36
N PRO A 231 -26.20 -25.85 -17.12
CA PRO A 231 -24.82 -25.98 -16.64
C PRO A 231 -24.50 -25.16 -15.38
N PHE A 232 -25.28 -24.11 -15.10
CA PHE A 232 -25.08 -23.22 -13.95
C PHE A 232 -25.89 -23.62 -12.71
N ASP A 233 -26.63 -24.74 -12.78
CA ASP A 233 -27.44 -25.21 -11.67
C ASP A 233 -26.59 -25.44 -10.41
N GLY A 234 -27.11 -25.06 -9.24
CA GLY A 234 -26.38 -25.16 -7.98
C GLY A 234 -25.89 -26.58 -7.71
N SER A 235 -26.72 -27.58 -8.00
CA SER A 235 -26.39 -28.99 -7.75
C SER A 235 -25.18 -29.48 -8.56
N VAL A 236 -24.96 -28.94 -9.76
CA VAL A 236 -23.79 -29.26 -10.60
C VAL A 236 -22.50 -28.75 -9.97
N HIS A 237 -22.55 -27.61 -9.27
CA HIS A 237 -21.37 -27.03 -8.64
C HIS A 237 -21.15 -27.51 -7.21
N ASP A 238 -22.19 -27.96 -6.51
CA ASP A 238 -22.08 -28.53 -5.17
C ASP A 238 -21.29 -29.85 -5.16
N VAL A 239 -21.36 -30.65 -6.24
CA VAL A 239 -20.55 -31.87 -6.38
C VAL A 239 -19.06 -31.60 -6.68
N ARG A 240 -18.72 -30.38 -7.13
CA ARG A 240 -17.33 -29.93 -7.36
C ARG A 240 -17.12 -28.54 -6.72
N PRO A 241 -16.97 -28.47 -5.38
CA PRO A 241 -17.20 -27.24 -4.63
C PRO A 241 -16.00 -26.29 -4.62
N HIS A 242 -15.53 -25.86 -5.79
CA HIS A 242 -14.58 -24.77 -5.90
C HIS A 242 -15.29 -23.43 -5.63
N PRO A 243 -14.88 -22.63 -4.62
CA PRO A 243 -15.63 -21.43 -4.21
C PRO A 243 -15.87 -20.41 -5.33
N GLY A 244 -14.86 -20.17 -6.18
CA GLY A 244 -14.98 -19.26 -7.32
C GLY A 244 -15.98 -19.75 -8.37
N GLN A 245 -16.02 -21.07 -8.64
CA GLN A 245 -16.95 -21.68 -9.57
C GLN A 245 -18.40 -21.55 -9.07
N ILE A 246 -18.64 -21.87 -7.79
CA ILE A 246 -19.96 -21.73 -7.16
C ILE A 246 -20.42 -20.26 -7.22
N SER A 247 -19.54 -19.31 -6.89
CA SER A 247 -19.89 -17.89 -6.88
C SER A 247 -20.27 -17.38 -8.26
N SER A 248 -19.50 -17.76 -9.29
CA SER A 248 -19.75 -17.34 -10.69
C SER A 248 -21.08 -17.91 -11.18
N ALA A 249 -21.30 -19.22 -11.03
CA ALA A 249 -22.54 -19.88 -11.44
C ALA A 249 -23.79 -19.32 -10.73
N PHE A 250 -23.68 -19.03 -9.43
CA PHE A 250 -24.74 -18.36 -8.69
C PHE A 250 -25.07 -16.98 -9.28
N ARG A 251 -24.06 -16.18 -9.64
CA ARG A 251 -24.28 -14.86 -10.26
C ARG A 251 -24.93 -14.98 -11.63
N LEU A 252 -24.45 -15.87 -12.50
CA LEU A 252 -25.05 -16.08 -13.83
C LEU A 252 -26.52 -16.47 -13.72
N ARG A 253 -26.86 -17.45 -12.87
CA ARG A 253 -28.26 -17.82 -12.62
C ARG A 253 -29.11 -16.64 -12.16
N ARG A 254 -28.59 -15.86 -11.20
CA ARG A 254 -29.31 -14.71 -10.66
C ARG A 254 -29.53 -13.61 -11.69
N LEU A 255 -28.54 -13.35 -12.55
CA LEU A 255 -28.62 -12.35 -13.61
C LEU A 255 -29.62 -12.75 -14.72
N LEU A 256 -29.83 -14.05 -14.92
CA LEU A 256 -30.67 -14.60 -15.99
C LEU A 256 -32.10 -14.98 -15.57
N THR A 257 -32.41 -14.89 -14.26
CA THR A 257 -33.64 -15.45 -13.67
C THR A 257 -34.91 -15.03 -14.42
N ASP A 258 -35.04 -13.75 -14.77
CA ASP A 258 -36.25 -13.20 -15.41
C ASP A 258 -36.11 -13.02 -16.93
N SER A 259 -35.03 -13.53 -17.55
CA SER A 259 -34.85 -13.36 -18.99
C SER A 259 -35.80 -14.27 -19.79
N PRO A 260 -36.62 -13.72 -20.71
CA PRO A 260 -37.44 -14.53 -21.61
C PRO A 260 -36.61 -15.40 -22.57
N LEU A 261 -35.40 -14.94 -22.91
CA LEU A 261 -34.50 -15.68 -23.80
C LEU A 261 -33.90 -16.88 -23.06
N ALA A 262 -33.33 -16.68 -21.87
CA ALA A 262 -32.80 -17.75 -21.02
C ALA A 262 -33.86 -18.82 -20.69
N ASN A 263 -35.09 -18.39 -20.38
CA ASN A 263 -36.19 -19.29 -20.00
C ASN A 263 -36.87 -20.01 -21.18
N LYS A 264 -36.52 -19.66 -22.42
CA LYS A 264 -37.04 -20.34 -23.61
C LYS A 264 -36.41 -21.73 -23.75
N LYS A 265 -37.22 -22.75 -24.01
CA LYS A 265 -36.73 -24.11 -24.33
C LYS A 265 -35.81 -24.08 -25.57
N LYS A 266 -34.61 -24.64 -25.41
CA LYS A 266 -33.60 -24.72 -26.49
C LYS A 266 -33.70 -26.05 -27.23
N GLN A 267 -33.29 -26.05 -28.50
CA GLN A 267 -33.25 -27.26 -29.35
C GLN A 267 -31.89 -27.95 -29.32
N HIS A 268 -30.80 -27.19 -29.15
CA HIS A 268 -29.45 -27.75 -29.01
C HIS A 268 -29.30 -28.40 -27.63
N ILE A 269 -28.46 -29.43 -27.57
CA ILE A 269 -28.27 -30.25 -26.36
C ILE A 269 -27.12 -29.71 -25.49
N GLN A 270 -26.17 -29.01 -26.11
CA GLN A 270 -24.98 -28.50 -25.43
C GLN A 270 -24.50 -27.21 -26.09
N ASP A 271 -23.95 -26.31 -25.28
CA ASP A 271 -23.25 -25.11 -25.74
C ASP A 271 -21.74 -25.35 -25.91
N PRO A 272 -21.06 -24.55 -26.76
CA PRO A 272 -19.60 -24.49 -26.76
C PRO A 272 -19.05 -24.11 -25.37
N TYR A 273 -17.92 -24.67 -24.96
CA TYR A 273 -17.31 -24.45 -23.61
C TYR A 273 -16.95 -23.00 -23.26
N SER A 274 -16.97 -22.09 -24.23
CA SER A 274 -16.84 -20.65 -23.95
C SER A 274 -18.08 -20.07 -23.26
N PHE A 275 -19.21 -20.79 -23.29
CA PHE A 275 -20.44 -20.50 -22.60
C PHE A 275 -20.61 -21.41 -21.38
#